data_AF-X1P6I6-F1
#
_entry.id   AF-X1P6I6-F1
#
_cell.length_a   1.000
_cell.length_b   1.000
_cell.length_c   1.000
_cell.angle_alpha   90.00
_cell.angle_beta   90.00
_cell.angle_gamma   90.00
#
_symmetry.space_group_name_H-M   'P 1'
#
loop_
_entity.id
_entity.type
_entity.pdbx_description
1 polymer ?
#
loop_
_entity_poly.entity_id
_entity_poly.type
_entity_poly.pdbx_seq_one_letter_code
_entity_poly.pdbx_strand_id
1 'polypeptide(L)'
;MKVTNLKLNVQTRRLALFILLLTVSCLLNAQQRTITGTVLDENNEALIGGNIIIRGTTTGTITDINGSYTIAASAEDDLVFSFIGYHEQIISVGEQTQINLTMD
;
A
#
# COMPACT_ATOMS: atom_id res chain seq x y z
N MET A 1 43.54 18.71 34.15
CA MET A 1 42.55 19.19 33.16
C MET A 1 42.44 18.19 32.01
N LYS A 2 41.64 17.10 32.14
CA LYS A 2 41.45 16.07 31.09
C LYS A 2 40.09 15.34 31.11
N VAL A 3 39.22 15.64 32.08
CA VAL A 3 37.93 14.93 32.27
C VAL A 3 36.81 15.43 31.35
N THR A 4 36.95 16.65 30.82
CA THR A 4 35.91 17.33 30.02
C THR A 4 35.73 16.73 28.62
N ASN A 5 36.78 16.22 27.99
CA ASN A 5 36.72 15.61 26.64
C ASN A 5 36.01 14.24 26.63
N LEU A 6 36.01 13.52 27.76
CA LEU A 6 35.41 12.18 27.84
C LEU A 6 33.87 12.25 27.97
N LYS A 7 33.35 13.25 28.69
CA LYS A 7 31.88 13.48 28.82
C LYS A 7 31.27 13.98 27.51
N LEU A 8 32.03 14.77 26.74
CA LEU A 8 31.59 15.32 25.46
C LEU A 8 31.38 14.23 24.39
N ASN A 9 32.21 13.18 24.36
CA ASN A 9 32.09 12.04 23.42
C ASN A 9 30.93 11.08 23.72
N VAL A 10 30.54 10.92 24.99
CA VAL A 10 29.45 10.02 25.37
C VAL A 10 28.09 10.66 25.09
N GLN A 11 27.95 11.96 25.33
CA GLN A 11 26.70 12.69 25.06
C GLN A 11 26.46 12.88 23.56
N THR A 12 27.51 13.16 22.77
CA THR A 12 27.39 13.24 21.30
C THR A 12 27.05 11.88 20.68
N ARG A 13 27.60 10.78 21.20
CA ARG A 13 27.23 9.41 20.78
C ARG A 13 25.77 9.07 21.09
N ARG A 14 25.26 9.45 22.27
CA ARG A 14 23.85 9.25 22.65
C ARG A 14 22.92 10.05 21.75
N LEU A 15 23.27 11.30 21.45
CA LEU A 15 22.48 12.14 20.54
C LEU A 15 22.49 11.59 19.11
N ALA A 16 23.64 11.13 18.61
CA ALA A 16 23.75 10.51 17.29
C ALA A 16 22.93 9.20 17.18
N LEU A 17 22.93 8.36 18.23
CA LEU A 17 22.11 7.14 18.29
C LEU A 17 20.61 7.46 18.31
N PHE A 18 20.20 8.50 19.03
CA PHE A 18 18.80 8.93 19.09
C PHE A 18 18.32 9.50 17.75
N ILE A 19 19.15 10.29 17.07
CA ILE A 19 18.88 10.81 15.72
C ILE A 19 18.81 9.65 14.71
N LEU A 20 19.74 8.70 14.78
CA LEU A 20 19.73 7.51 13.92
C LEU A 20 18.45 6.69 14.12
N LEU A 21 18.04 6.46 15.38
CA LEU A 21 16.82 5.73 15.70
C LEU A 21 15.57 6.45 15.15
N LEU A 22 15.49 7.78 15.30
CA LEU A 22 14.40 8.59 14.77
C LEU A 22 14.32 8.54 13.24
N THR A 23 15.48 8.54 12.55
CA THR A 23 15.52 8.46 11.08
C THR A 23 15.09 7.08 10.55
N VAL A 24 15.39 5.99 11.26
CA VAL A 24 14.97 4.64 10.86
C VAL A 24 13.45 4.48 10.99
N SER A 25 12.83 5.10 12.00
CA SER A 25 11.36 5.08 12.17
C SER A 25 10.62 5.77 11.01
N CYS A 26 11.21 6.79 10.39
CA CYS A 26 10.61 7.43 9.22
C CYS A 26 10.67 6.55 7.95
N LEU A 27 11.69 5.70 7.81
CA LEU A 27 11.88 4.82 6.65
C LEU A 27 10.91 3.62 6.61
N LEU A 28 10.18 3.37 7.70
CA LEU A 28 9.21 2.27 7.80
C LEU A 28 7.81 2.63 7.28
N ASN A 29 7.61 3.85 6.78
CA ASN A 29 6.31 4.26 6.25
C ASN A 29 6.16 3.80 4.79
N ALA A 30 5.33 2.78 4.58
CA ALA A 30 4.67 2.39 3.32
C ALA A 30 5.60 2.15 2.10
N GLN A 31 6.14 0.93 1.98
CA GLN A 31 6.55 0.43 0.66
C GLN A 31 5.28 0.14 -0.15
N GLN A 32 4.85 1.11 -0.95
CA GLN A 32 3.85 0.86 -1.99
C GLN A 32 4.47 -0.01 -3.07
N ARG A 33 3.73 -1.05 -3.48
CA ARG A 33 4.07 -1.89 -4.62
C ARG A 33 2.97 -1.81 -5.66
N THR A 34 3.32 -2.11 -6.90
CA THR A 34 2.35 -2.18 -7.99
C THR A 34 1.57 -3.48 -7.88
N ILE A 35 0.26 -3.36 -7.68
CA ILE A 35 -0.72 -4.44 -7.77
C ILE A 35 -1.38 -4.36 -9.13
N THR A 36 -1.46 -5.51 -9.79
CA THR A 36 -2.15 -5.68 -11.07
C THR A 36 -3.29 -6.66 -10.94
N GLY A 37 -4.17 -6.71 -11.93
CA GLY A 37 -5.21 -7.73 -11.95
C GLY A 37 -6.23 -7.52 -13.03
N THR A 38 -7.18 -8.45 -13.09
CA THR A 38 -8.34 -8.40 -13.95
C THR A 38 -9.61 -8.58 -13.13
N VAL A 39 -10.63 -7.77 -13.41
CA VAL A 39 -11.97 -7.89 -12.83
C VAL A 39 -12.94 -8.37 -13.91
N LEU A 40 -13.63 -9.46 -13.62
CA LEU A 40 -14.64 -10.07 -14.48
C LEU A 40 -16.01 -10.06 -13.80
N ASP A 41 -17.08 -10.27 -14.56
CA ASP A 41 -18.41 -10.57 -14.04
C ASP A 41 -18.67 -12.09 -13.92
N GLU A 42 -19.86 -12.45 -13.42
CA GLU A 42 -20.33 -13.84 -13.30
C GLU A 42 -20.39 -14.62 -14.63
N ASN A 43 -20.47 -13.92 -15.77
CA ASN A 43 -20.46 -14.50 -17.10
C ASN A 43 -19.04 -14.65 -17.68
N ASN A 44 -18.02 -14.32 -16.87
CA ASN A 44 -16.61 -14.31 -17.27
C ASN A 44 -16.31 -13.26 -18.36
N GLU A 45 -17.10 -12.20 -18.41
CA GLU A 45 -16.90 -11.02 -19.25
C GLU A 45 -16.07 -9.96 -18.51
N ALA A 46 -15.30 -9.17 -19.27
CA ALA A 46 -14.47 -8.11 -18.71
C ALA A 46 -15.34 -7.00 -18.12
N LEU A 47 -15.12 -6.69 -16.83
CA LEU A 47 -15.83 -5.60 -16.19
C LEU A 47 -15.14 -4.27 -16.51
N ILE A 48 -15.65 -3.53 -17.48
CA ILE A 48 -15.09 -2.26 -17.95
C ILE A 48 -15.61 -1.10 -17.08
N GLY A 49 -14.70 -0.26 -16.57
CA GLY A 49 -15.07 0.88 -15.72
C GLY A 49 -15.41 0.53 -14.26
N GLY A 50 -15.04 -0.68 -13.81
CA GLY A 50 -15.02 -1.07 -12.40
C GLY A 50 -14.09 -0.18 -11.59
N ASN A 51 -14.48 0.18 -10.38
CA ASN A 51 -13.74 1.07 -9.49
C ASN A 51 -12.99 0.28 -8.41
N ILE A 52 -11.70 0.54 -8.26
CA ILE A 52 -10.81 -0.09 -7.27
C ILE A 52 -10.20 1.01 -6.41
N ILE A 53 -10.53 1.04 -5.11
CA ILE A 53 -10.07 2.08 -4.17
C ILE A 53 -9.34 1.43 -2.99
N ILE A 54 -8.26 2.05 -2.52
CA ILE A 54 -7.64 1.67 -1.24
C ILE A 54 -8.54 2.18 -0.12
N ARG A 55 -9.02 1.26 0.73
CA ARG A 55 -9.97 1.55 1.80
C ARG A 55 -9.52 2.72 2.68
N GLY A 56 -10.43 3.66 2.90
CA GLY A 56 -10.18 4.83 3.75
C GLY A 56 -9.35 5.93 3.09
N THR A 57 -9.00 5.79 1.81
CA THR A 57 -8.27 6.79 1.03
C THR A 57 -9.07 7.23 -0.20
N THR A 58 -8.55 8.22 -0.93
CA THR A 58 -9.03 8.61 -2.26
C THR A 58 -8.16 8.02 -3.38
N THR A 59 -7.20 7.17 -3.04
CA THR A 59 -6.31 6.53 -4.02
C THR A 59 -7.07 5.37 -4.64
N GLY A 60 -7.26 5.44 -5.95
CA GLY A 60 -7.96 4.40 -6.69
C GLY A 60 -7.60 4.40 -8.16
N THR A 61 -8.14 3.41 -8.86
CA THR A 61 -7.99 3.22 -10.30
C THR A 61 -9.30 2.65 -10.86
N ILE A 62 -9.41 2.65 -12.19
CA ILE A 62 -10.54 2.05 -12.91
C ILE A 62 -10.05 0.95 -13.84
N THR A 63 -10.88 -0.06 -14.07
CA THR A 63 -10.58 -1.10 -15.04
C THR A 63 -10.69 -0.59 -16.48
N ASP A 64 -9.83 -1.11 -17.35
CA ASP A 64 -9.80 -0.82 -18.78
C ASP A 64 -10.78 -1.70 -19.60
N ILE A 65 -10.68 -1.65 -20.93
CA ILE A 65 -11.51 -2.42 -21.86
C ILE A 65 -11.35 -3.94 -21.75
N ASN A 66 -10.27 -4.42 -21.13
CA ASN A 66 -10.01 -5.83 -20.89
C ASN A 66 -10.29 -6.20 -19.42
N GLY A 67 -10.93 -5.32 -18.65
CA GLY A 67 -11.15 -5.50 -17.21
C GLY A 67 -9.87 -5.38 -16.38
N SER A 68 -8.76 -4.96 -16.99
CA SER A 68 -7.45 -4.93 -16.33
C SER A 68 -7.26 -3.65 -15.54
N TYR A 69 -6.54 -3.72 -14.43
CA TYR A 69 -6.23 -2.57 -13.60
C TYR A 69 -4.79 -2.60 -13.08
N THR A 70 -4.32 -1.45 -12.63
CA THR A 70 -3.03 -1.30 -11.95
C THR A 70 -3.14 -0.23 -10.87
N ILE A 71 -2.71 -0.54 -9.65
CA ILE A 71 -2.77 0.36 -8.49
C ILE A 71 -1.53 0.20 -7.60
N ALA A 72 -1.06 1.29 -7.00
CA ALA A 72 0.04 1.26 -6.04
C ALA A 72 -0.51 1.14 -4.62
N ALA A 73 -0.29 0.00 -3.95
CA ALA A 73 -0.81 -0.30 -2.62
C ALA A 73 0.26 -0.98 -1.73
N SER A 74 0.13 -0.87 -0.42
CA SER A 74 0.98 -1.53 0.58
C SER A 74 0.39 -2.87 1.02
N ALA A 75 1.16 -3.67 1.77
CA ALA A 75 0.74 -5.01 2.21
C ALA A 75 -0.49 -4.98 3.13
N GLU A 76 -0.55 -3.90 3.90
CA GLU A 76 -1.51 -3.63 4.95
C GLU A 76 -2.81 -3.00 4.41
N ASP A 77 -2.85 -2.65 3.12
CA ASP A 77 -4.01 -2.03 2.49
C ASP A 77 -5.10 -3.07 2.15
N ASP A 78 -6.34 -2.62 2.20
CA ASP A 78 -7.50 -3.33 1.64
C ASP A 78 -7.92 -2.64 0.33
N LEU A 79 -8.08 -3.41 -0.74
CA LEU A 79 -8.68 -2.94 -1.99
C LEU A 79 -10.19 -3.16 -1.97
N VAL A 80 -10.93 -2.11 -2.29
CA VAL A 80 -12.39 -2.09 -2.40
C VAL A 80 -12.76 -2.06 -3.87
N PHE A 81 -13.40 -3.12 -4.33
CA PHE A 81 -13.90 -3.28 -5.70
C PHE A 81 -15.38 -2.97 -5.74
N SER A 82 -15.78 -2.08 -6.64
CA SER A 82 -17.15 -1.61 -6.74
C SER A 82 -17.54 -1.35 -8.20
N PHE A 83 -18.79 -1.68 -8.54
CA PHE A 83 -19.38 -1.34 -9.81
C PHE A 83 -20.90 -1.23 -9.67
N ILE A 84 -21.54 -0.45 -10.55
CA ILE A 84 -22.99 -0.24 -10.49
C ILE A 84 -23.70 -1.58 -10.73
N GLY A 85 -24.54 -1.97 -9.78
CA GLY A 85 -25.33 -3.20 -9.88
C GLY A 85 -24.69 -4.44 -9.24
N TYR A 86 -23.49 -4.33 -8.67
CA TYR A 86 -22.79 -5.43 -8.00
C TYR A 86 -22.58 -5.15 -6.52
N HIS A 87 -22.32 -6.20 -5.76
CA HIS A 87 -21.91 -6.07 -4.37
C HIS A 87 -20.47 -5.58 -4.25
N GLU A 88 -20.21 -4.73 -3.25
CA GLU A 88 -18.86 -4.28 -2.96
C GLU A 88 -18.04 -5.45 -2.38
N GLN A 89 -16.88 -5.70 -2.98
CA GLN A 89 -15.96 -6.74 -2.53
C GLN A 89 -14.69 -6.10 -1.97
N ILE A 90 -14.23 -6.60 -0.82
CA ILE A 90 -13.02 -6.10 -0.16
C ILE A 90 -11.99 -7.22 -0.09
N ILE A 91 -10.79 -6.94 -0.61
CA ILE A 91 -9.69 -7.89 -0.67
C ILE A 91 -8.44 -7.25 -0.05
N SER A 92 -7.87 -7.89 0.97
CA SER A 92 -6.60 -7.47 1.56
C SER A 92 -5.43 -7.75 0.61
N VAL A 93 -4.50 -6.81 0.49
CA VAL A 93 -3.38 -6.89 -0.46
C VAL A 93 -2.34 -7.96 -0.06
N GLY A 94 -2.01 -8.06 1.23
CA GLY A 94 -1.08 -9.07 1.76
C GLY A 94 0.26 -9.03 1.04
N GLU A 95 0.81 -10.16 0.61
CA GLU A 95 2.07 -10.25 -0.18
C GLU A 95 1.83 -10.32 -1.70
N GLN A 96 0.59 -10.14 -2.15
CA GLN A 96 0.22 -10.33 -3.54
C GLN A 96 0.72 -9.17 -4.41
N THR A 97 1.09 -9.47 -5.65
CA THR A 97 1.36 -8.48 -6.71
C THR A 97 0.31 -8.54 -7.83
N GLN A 98 -0.52 -9.58 -7.82
CA GLN A 98 -1.64 -9.77 -8.72
C GLN A 98 -2.87 -10.25 -7.94
N ILE A 99 -4.01 -9.59 -8.17
CA ILE A 99 -5.30 -9.92 -7.57
C ILE A 99 -6.35 -9.92 -8.69
N ASN A 100 -6.86 -11.09 -9.05
CA ASN A 100 -7.95 -11.23 -10.01
C ASN A 100 -9.25 -11.47 -9.26
N LEU A 101 -10.35 -10.93 -9.75
CA LEU A 101 -11.62 -10.92 -9.06
C LEU A 101 -12.79 -11.15 -10.02
N THR A 102 -13.79 -11.89 -9.57
CA THR A 102 -15.09 -11.99 -10.23
C THR A 102 -16.13 -11.33 -9.33
N MET A 103 -16.80 -10.31 -9.85
CA MET A 103 -17.86 -9.59 -9.15
C MET A 103 -19.17 -10.37 -9.22
N ASP A 104 -19.91 -10.38 -8.10
CA ASP A 104 -21.22 -11.02 -7.92
C ASP A 104 -22.30 -10.03 -7.42
#